data_AF-A0A9J8D249-F1
#
_entry.id   AF-A0A9J8D249-F1
#
_cell.length_a   1.000
_cell.length_b   1.000
_cell.length_c   1.000
_cell.angle_alpha   90.00
_cell.angle_beta   90.00
_cell.angle_gamma   90.00
#
_symmetry.space_group_name_H-M   'P 1'
#
loop_
_entity.id
_entity.type
_entity.pdbx_description
1 polymer ?
#
loop_
_entity_poly.entity_id
_entity_poly.type
_entity_poly.pdbx_seq_one_letter_code
_entity_poly.pdbx_strand_id
1 'polypeptide(L)'
;MISYLFQGSFKKQAKFNKFVHEMKEVVTITLETVPAESYQQTSTTEINATSGRLPSGFAIPPFPRDLQAKLDNKEPCQKSSKDRHRIIRVLHEAMIEHTMYPTNAEYVQVAKALIVKYPFLKDLEGNGYHTWHQSLKRKFKAERAPLVHDDEVRKSKEKFGHKKVRLSEQSPAACRRSESGAIAVIGEDASSVEGHVNALHIQYSKVRPDTLVVKDRMQRTFAWRRREIRDGMTVEDILKKYPFLKTPSGVSDITDFKSVLSLK
;
A
#
# COMPACT_ATOMS: atom_id res chain seq x y z
N MET A 1 15.54 -17.31 21.19
CA MET A 1 14.80 -17.88 20.03
C MET A 1 14.32 -16.85 19.01
N ILE A 2 14.86 -15.61 18.93
CA ILE A 2 14.41 -14.57 17.97
C ILE A 2 15.49 -14.27 16.89
N SER A 3 16.71 -14.80 17.03
CA SER A 3 17.83 -14.58 16.08
C SER A 3 17.60 -15.15 14.67
N TYR A 4 16.60 -16.01 14.48
CA TYR A 4 16.25 -16.57 13.16
C TYR A 4 15.45 -15.59 12.28
N LEU A 5 14.95 -14.47 12.83
CA LEU A 5 14.14 -13.50 12.07
C LEU A 5 14.96 -12.64 11.07
N PHE A 6 16.29 -12.67 11.14
CA PHE A 6 17.18 -11.84 10.31
C PHE A 6 18.23 -12.65 9.52
N GLN A 7 18.01 -13.96 9.36
CA GLN A 7 18.90 -14.81 8.58
C GLN A 7 18.94 -14.31 7.12
N GLY A 8 20.07 -13.69 6.74
CA GLY A 8 20.29 -13.07 5.43
C GLY A 8 20.74 -11.60 5.47
N SER A 9 20.69 -10.92 6.63
CA SER A 9 21.17 -9.53 6.72
C SER A 9 21.92 -9.24 8.02
N PHE A 10 23.25 -9.35 7.97
CA PHE A 10 24.17 -9.07 9.07
C PHE A 10 23.96 -7.67 9.68
N LYS A 11 23.69 -6.66 8.83
CA LYS A 11 23.41 -5.28 9.28
C LYS A 11 22.13 -5.18 10.12
N LYS A 12 21.10 -5.98 9.83
CA LYS A 12 19.86 -6.00 10.61
C LYS A 12 20.04 -6.74 11.94
N GLN A 13 20.80 -7.83 11.93
CA GLN A 13 21.16 -8.56 13.15
C GLN A 13 21.95 -7.67 14.12
N ALA A 14 22.93 -6.91 13.63
CA ALA A 14 23.72 -6.00 14.45
C ALA A 14 22.87 -4.87 15.07
N LYS A 15 21.93 -4.28 14.30
CA LYS A 15 21.01 -3.26 14.80
C LYS A 15 20.06 -3.82 15.88
N PHE A 16 19.53 -5.02 15.68
CA PHE A 16 18.67 -5.68 16.65
C PHE A 16 19.43 -6.02 17.95
N ASN A 17 20.65 -6.53 17.84
CA ASN A 17 21.47 -6.82 19.02
C ASN A 17 21.81 -5.54 19.80
N LYS A 18 22.12 -4.43 19.11
CA LYS A 18 22.34 -3.12 19.75
C LYS A 18 21.10 -2.62 20.49
N PHE A 19 19.92 -2.73 19.86
CA PHE A 19 18.65 -2.37 20.47
C PHE A 19 18.34 -3.19 21.74
N VAL A 20 18.58 -4.51 21.70
CA VAL A 20 18.38 -5.37 22.87
C VAL A 20 19.34 -5.03 24.01
N HIS A 21 20.59 -4.66 23.70
CA HIS A 21 21.56 -4.24 24.70
C HIS A 21 21.14 -2.92 25.37
N GLU A 22 20.67 -1.96 24.58
CA GLU A 22 20.18 -0.66 25.06
C GLU A 22 18.94 -0.81 25.96
N MET A 23 18.03 -1.73 25.63
CA MET A 23 16.90 -2.06 26.51
C MET A 23 17.31 -2.77 27.80
N LYS A 24 18.39 -3.55 27.80
CA LYS A 24 18.88 -4.21 29.02
C LYS A 24 19.55 -3.22 29.97
N GLU A 25 20.20 -2.18 29.45
CA GLU A 25 20.83 -1.14 30.28
C GLU A 25 19.79 -0.22 30.94
N VAL A 26 18.64 0.02 30.29
CA VAL A 26 17.59 0.92 30.80
C VAL A 26 16.69 0.26 31.87
N VAL A 27 16.74 -1.06 32.05
CA VAL A 27 15.89 -1.81 33.01
C VAL A 27 16.72 -2.36 34.18
N THR A 28 17.55 -1.51 34.79
CA THR A 28 18.11 -1.75 36.14
C THR A 28 17.36 -0.88 37.14
N ILE A 29 16.05 -1.12 37.28
CA ILE A 29 15.26 -0.62 38.41
C ILE A 29 15.52 -1.58 39.58
N THR A 30 16.18 -1.07 40.61
CA THR A 30 16.39 -1.68 41.92
C THR A 30 15.08 -2.22 42.48
N LEU A 31 15.00 -3.53 42.66
CA LEU A 31 13.91 -4.24 43.35
C LEU A 31 14.31 -4.41 44.82
N GLU A 32 13.66 -3.68 45.72
CA GLU A 32 13.50 -4.12 47.11
C GLU A 32 12.26 -5.00 47.21
N THR A 33 12.41 -6.14 47.89
CA THR A 33 11.37 -7.15 48.09
C THR A 33 10.64 -6.93 49.41
N VAL A 34 9.32 -6.76 49.35
CA VAL A 34 8.40 -6.76 50.50
C VAL A 34 7.34 -7.86 50.30
N PRO A 35 6.93 -8.59 51.35
CA PRO A 35 6.41 -9.95 51.24
C PRO A 35 4.94 -10.05 50.83
N ALA A 36 4.59 -11.25 50.38
CA ALA A 36 3.30 -11.67 49.88
C ALA A 36 2.19 -11.61 50.94
N GLU A 37 1.10 -10.92 50.61
CA GLU A 37 -0.23 -11.25 51.12
C GLU A 37 -1.26 -11.26 49.99
N SER A 38 -2.10 -12.29 50.08
CA SER A 38 -3.17 -12.72 49.19
C SER A 38 -4.32 -11.73 49.10
N TYR A 39 -4.81 -11.39 47.90
CA TYR A 39 -6.24 -11.11 47.71
C TYR A 39 -6.74 -11.51 46.32
N GLN A 40 -8.04 -11.83 46.32
CA GLN A 40 -8.76 -12.66 45.38
C GLN A 40 -9.10 -11.99 44.04
N GLN A 41 -9.39 -12.88 43.10
CA GLN A 41 -9.97 -12.69 41.78
C GLN A 41 -11.26 -11.83 41.84
N THR A 42 -11.22 -10.64 41.23
CA THR A 42 -12.43 -9.92 40.82
C THR A 42 -12.32 -9.52 39.35
N SER A 43 -13.34 -9.93 38.62
CA SER A 43 -13.71 -9.49 37.29
C SER A 43 -14.03 -7.99 37.29
N THR A 44 -13.26 -7.20 36.54
CA THR A 44 -13.66 -5.84 36.16
C THR A 44 -13.31 -5.58 34.70
N THR A 45 -14.38 -5.45 33.93
CA THR A 45 -14.50 -4.72 32.67
C THR A 45 -13.87 -3.34 32.82
N GLU A 46 -12.69 -3.12 32.24
CA GLU A 46 -12.14 -1.77 32.09
C GLU A 46 -12.04 -1.41 30.61
N ILE A 47 -13.06 -0.65 30.23
CA ILE A 47 -13.17 0.17 29.03
C ILE A 47 -12.03 1.20 29.09
N ASN A 48 -10.88 0.85 28.49
CA ASN A 48 -9.80 1.80 28.25
C ASN A 48 -10.18 2.75 27.10
N ALA A 49 -11.04 3.72 27.43
CA ALA A 49 -11.21 4.93 26.65
C ALA A 49 -9.97 5.81 26.87
N THR A 50 -8.99 5.73 25.96
CA THR A 50 -8.03 6.80 25.55
C THR A 50 -6.80 6.22 24.83
N SER A 51 -7.04 5.54 23.73
CA SER A 51 -6.13 5.55 22.59
C SER A 51 -7.00 5.24 21.38
N GLY A 52 -7.06 6.13 20.40
CA GLY A 52 -7.76 5.89 19.11
C GLY A 52 -7.07 4.83 18.25
N ARG A 53 -6.53 3.78 18.90
CA ARG A 53 -5.85 2.63 18.32
C ARG A 53 -6.62 1.38 18.65
N LEU A 54 -6.55 0.43 17.74
CA LEU A 54 -7.15 -0.88 17.93
C LEU A 54 -6.47 -1.61 19.11
N PRO A 55 -7.22 -2.29 19.99
CA PRO A 55 -6.63 -3.11 21.04
C PRO A 55 -5.66 -4.15 20.48
N SER A 56 -4.59 -4.50 21.19
CA SER A 56 -3.58 -5.47 20.72
C SER A 56 -4.14 -6.89 20.49
N GLY A 57 -5.28 -7.22 21.10
CA GLY A 57 -6.07 -8.41 20.79
C GLY A 57 -7.43 -8.00 20.24
N PHE A 58 -7.70 -8.30 18.96
CA PHE A 58 -8.99 -8.00 18.35
C PHE A 58 -9.89 -9.23 18.44
N ALA A 59 -10.97 -9.12 19.21
CA ALA A 59 -12.00 -10.15 19.28
C ALA A 59 -12.93 -10.06 18.07
N ILE A 60 -13.14 -11.16 17.36
CA ILE A 60 -14.05 -11.17 16.21
C ILE A 60 -15.49 -11.11 16.73
N PRO A 61 -16.26 -10.06 16.38
CA PRO A 61 -17.65 -9.90 16.80
C PRO A 61 -18.54 -11.05 16.30
N PRO A 62 -19.72 -11.25 16.91
CA PRO A 62 -20.70 -12.19 16.38
C PRO A 62 -21.21 -11.72 15.02
N PHE A 63 -21.42 -12.67 14.10
CA PHE A 63 -22.01 -12.37 12.80
C PHE A 63 -23.55 -12.48 12.88
N PRO A 64 -24.29 -11.84 11.94
CA PRO A 64 -25.72 -12.04 11.78
C PRO A 64 -26.07 -13.54 11.73
N ARG A 65 -27.18 -13.94 12.37
CA ARG A 65 -27.54 -15.35 12.62
C ARG A 65 -27.37 -16.29 11.42
N ASP A 66 -27.83 -15.87 10.25
CA ASP A 66 -27.75 -16.65 9.02
C ASP A 66 -26.32 -16.76 8.48
N LEU A 67 -25.50 -15.71 8.61
CA LEU A 67 -24.08 -15.76 8.28
C LEU A 67 -23.30 -16.59 9.31
N GLN A 68 -23.61 -16.45 10.59
CA GLN A 68 -23.00 -17.21 11.67
C GLN A 68 -23.26 -18.71 11.50
N ALA A 69 -24.51 -19.11 11.20
CA ALA A 69 -24.84 -20.51 10.93
C ALA A 69 -24.02 -21.11 9.78
N LYS A 70 -23.81 -20.37 8.69
CA LYS A 70 -22.92 -20.80 7.59
C LYS A 70 -21.47 -20.97 8.04
N LEU A 71 -20.98 -20.06 8.87
CA LEU A 71 -19.62 -20.13 9.41
C LEU A 71 -19.45 -21.32 10.38
N ASP A 72 -20.47 -21.59 11.20
CA ASP A 72 -20.50 -22.73 12.13
C ASP A 72 -20.54 -24.07 11.35
N ASN A 73 -21.29 -24.10 10.24
CA ASN A 73 -21.33 -25.22 9.29
C ASN A 73 -20.07 -25.33 8.41
N LYS A 74 -19.09 -24.43 8.56
CA LYS A 74 -17.85 -24.37 7.77
C LYS A 74 -18.09 -24.29 6.25
N GLU A 75 -19.18 -23.65 5.84
CA GLU A 75 -19.47 -23.42 4.43
C GLU A 75 -18.38 -22.53 3.81
N PRO A 76 -18.07 -22.67 2.51
CA PRO A 76 -17.03 -21.90 1.84
C PRO A 76 -17.48 -20.46 1.54
N CYS A 77 -17.75 -19.66 2.57
CA CYS A 77 -18.21 -18.28 2.49
C CYS A 77 -17.22 -17.37 1.73
N GLN A 78 -15.93 -17.71 1.69
CA GLN A 78 -14.89 -17.00 0.94
C GLN A 78 -15.14 -17.00 -0.58
N LYS A 79 -15.82 -18.03 -1.10
CA LYS A 79 -16.16 -18.15 -2.53
C LYS A 79 -17.35 -17.25 -2.91
N SER A 80 -18.26 -17.03 -1.98
CA SER A 80 -19.43 -16.18 -2.15
C SER A 80 -19.05 -14.71 -1.96
N SER A 81 -19.16 -13.92 -3.04
CA SER A 81 -18.94 -12.47 -2.95
C SER A 81 -19.87 -11.83 -1.91
N LYS A 82 -21.13 -12.26 -1.82
CA LYS A 82 -22.12 -11.73 -0.88
C LYS A 82 -21.71 -11.97 0.57
N ASP A 83 -21.34 -13.20 0.90
CA ASP A 83 -20.97 -13.56 2.27
C ASP A 83 -19.65 -12.88 2.68
N ARG A 84 -18.66 -12.82 1.77
CA ARG A 84 -17.42 -12.07 1.98
C ARG A 84 -17.68 -10.60 2.29
N HIS A 85 -18.52 -9.92 1.51
CA HIS A 85 -18.86 -8.52 1.77
C HIS A 85 -19.53 -8.33 3.13
N ARG A 86 -20.35 -9.28 3.56
CA ARG A 86 -21.07 -9.21 4.82
C ARG A 86 -20.16 -9.43 6.03
N ILE A 87 -19.22 -10.38 5.95
CA ILE A 87 -18.15 -10.54 6.94
C ILE A 87 -17.35 -9.23 7.07
N ILE A 88 -16.97 -8.64 5.94
CA ILE A 88 -16.19 -7.39 5.91
C ILE A 88 -16.98 -6.22 6.50
N ARG A 89 -18.30 -6.14 6.30
CA ARG A 89 -19.15 -5.11 6.92
C ARG A 89 -19.14 -5.22 8.44
N VAL A 90 -19.35 -6.41 8.98
CA VAL A 90 -19.35 -6.65 10.44
C VAL A 90 -17.99 -6.32 11.05
N LEU A 91 -16.89 -6.74 10.42
CA LEU A 91 -15.55 -6.38 10.89
C LEU A 91 -15.28 -4.88 10.81
N HIS A 92 -15.76 -4.22 9.76
CA HIS A 92 -15.64 -2.77 9.62
C HIS A 92 -16.40 -2.05 10.74
N GLU A 93 -17.64 -2.43 11.02
CA GLU A 93 -18.47 -1.86 12.10
C GLU A 93 -17.77 -1.97 13.46
N ALA A 94 -17.21 -3.13 13.80
CA ALA A 94 -16.45 -3.29 15.05
C ALA A 94 -15.14 -2.48 15.07
N MET A 95 -14.48 -2.29 13.92
CA MET A 95 -13.24 -1.52 13.88
C MET A 95 -13.47 0.00 13.97
N ILE A 96 -14.56 0.53 13.40
CA ILE A 96 -14.84 1.98 13.43
C ILE A 96 -15.20 2.49 14.83
N GLU A 97 -15.63 1.61 15.73
CA GLU A 97 -15.78 1.92 17.17
C GLU A 97 -14.45 2.34 17.81
N HIS A 98 -13.32 1.90 17.26
CA HIS A 98 -11.99 2.23 17.74
C HIS A 98 -11.30 3.30 16.88
N THR A 99 -11.37 3.18 15.56
CA THR A 99 -10.69 4.11 14.64
C THR A 99 -11.25 4.10 13.23
N MET A 100 -11.45 5.30 12.66
CA MET A 100 -11.76 5.50 11.23
C MET A 100 -10.52 5.43 10.34
N TYR A 101 -9.32 5.47 10.93
CA TYR A 101 -8.04 5.47 10.21
C TYR A 101 -7.10 4.35 10.69
N PRO A 102 -7.48 3.07 10.52
CA PRO A 102 -6.59 1.97 10.87
C PRO A 102 -5.27 2.02 10.08
N THR A 103 -4.20 1.71 10.79
CA THR A 103 -2.88 1.44 10.25
C THR A 103 -2.83 0.10 9.52
N ASN A 104 -1.80 -0.11 8.70
CA ASN A 104 -1.61 -1.39 8.01
C ASN A 104 -1.45 -2.56 8.98
N ALA A 105 -0.84 -2.34 10.15
CA ALA A 105 -0.68 -3.37 11.17
C ALA A 105 -2.04 -3.79 11.76
N GLU A 106 -2.92 -2.82 12.05
CA GLU A 106 -4.27 -3.07 12.59
C GLU A 106 -5.13 -3.83 11.58
N TYR A 107 -5.07 -3.50 10.29
CA TYR A 107 -5.76 -4.31 9.26
C TYR A 107 -5.27 -5.76 9.22
N VAL A 108 -3.95 -5.95 9.29
CA VAL A 108 -3.34 -7.30 9.30
C VAL A 108 -3.75 -8.06 10.55
N GLN A 109 -3.81 -7.39 11.69
CA GLN A 109 -4.22 -7.99 12.97
C GLN A 109 -5.64 -8.52 12.90
N VAL A 110 -6.60 -7.73 12.43
CA VAL A 110 -8.01 -8.15 12.30
C VAL A 110 -8.15 -9.30 11.29
N ALA A 111 -7.46 -9.20 10.15
CA ALA A 111 -7.49 -10.27 9.15
C ALA A 111 -6.93 -11.59 9.72
N LYS A 112 -5.83 -11.53 10.50
CA LYS A 112 -5.28 -12.71 11.17
C LYS A 112 -6.24 -13.27 12.24
N ALA A 113 -6.84 -12.41 13.05
CA ALA A 113 -7.83 -12.83 14.05
C ALA A 113 -9.02 -13.55 13.42
N LEU A 114 -9.48 -13.09 12.24
CA LEU A 114 -10.54 -13.75 11.48
C LEU A 114 -10.12 -15.17 11.07
N ILE A 115 -8.92 -15.34 10.52
CA ILE A 115 -8.42 -16.66 10.08
C ILE A 115 -8.17 -17.59 11.28
N VAL A 116 -7.71 -17.07 12.41
CA VAL A 116 -7.53 -17.87 13.64
C VAL A 116 -8.88 -18.41 14.12
N LYS A 117 -9.94 -17.59 14.10
CA LYS A 117 -11.30 -18.02 14.50
C LYS A 117 -11.96 -18.94 13.47
N TYR A 118 -11.73 -18.69 12.17
CA TYR A 118 -12.31 -19.46 11.06
C TYR A 118 -11.22 -19.92 10.06
N PRO A 119 -10.47 -20.99 10.38
CA PRO A 119 -9.36 -21.43 9.54
C PRO A 119 -9.74 -21.81 8.10
N PHE A 120 -10.98 -22.23 7.86
CA PHE A 120 -11.49 -22.58 6.52
C PHE A 120 -11.69 -21.37 5.60
N LEU A 121 -11.65 -20.14 6.12
CA LEU A 121 -11.68 -18.90 5.35
C LEU A 121 -10.30 -18.48 4.82
N LYS A 122 -9.24 -19.22 5.17
CA LYS A 122 -7.86 -18.91 4.77
C LYS A 122 -7.70 -18.94 3.25
N ASP A 123 -7.02 -17.95 2.70
CA ASP A 123 -6.63 -17.95 1.29
C ASP A 123 -5.66 -19.12 1.02
N LEU A 124 -5.83 -19.82 -0.11
CA LEU A 124 -4.95 -20.94 -0.49
C LEU A 124 -3.54 -20.45 -0.87
N GLU A 125 -3.43 -19.23 -1.37
CA GLU A 125 -2.18 -18.66 -1.87
C GLU A 125 -1.65 -17.54 -0.96
N GLY A 126 -0.33 -17.37 -0.95
CA GLY A 126 0.34 -16.28 -0.27
C GLY A 126 0.28 -16.37 1.26
N ASN A 127 -0.07 -15.25 1.92
CA ASN A 127 -0.03 -15.14 3.37
C ASN A 127 -1.31 -15.66 4.08
N GLY A 128 -2.28 -16.19 3.32
CA GLY A 128 -3.49 -16.81 3.87
C GLY A 128 -4.60 -15.85 4.33
N TYR A 129 -4.37 -14.54 4.34
CA TYR A 129 -5.37 -13.54 4.77
C TYR A 129 -5.41 -12.31 3.85
N HIS A 130 -4.75 -12.37 2.70
CA HIS A 130 -4.57 -11.26 1.78
C HIS A 130 -5.91 -10.70 1.30
N THR A 131 -6.85 -11.57 0.91
CA THR A 131 -8.17 -11.18 0.41
C THR A 131 -8.92 -10.36 1.46
N TRP A 132 -8.95 -10.85 2.70
CA TRP A 132 -9.64 -10.19 3.83
C TRP A 132 -9.01 -8.84 4.16
N HIS A 133 -7.67 -8.79 4.21
CA HIS A 133 -6.93 -7.55 4.42
C HIS A 133 -7.25 -6.50 3.34
N GLN A 134 -7.19 -6.87 2.06
CA GLN A 134 -7.49 -5.94 0.98
C GLN A 134 -8.96 -5.50 0.97
N SER A 135 -9.89 -6.40 1.23
CA SER A 135 -11.32 -6.08 1.32
C SER A 135 -11.61 -5.09 2.45
N LEU A 136 -11.00 -5.25 3.63
CA LEU A 136 -11.11 -4.29 4.74
C LEU A 136 -10.57 -2.92 4.33
N LYS A 137 -9.36 -2.88 3.77
CA LYS A 137 -8.74 -1.62 3.33
C LYS A 137 -9.58 -0.89 2.29
N ARG A 138 -10.17 -1.63 1.34
CA ARG A 138 -11.10 -1.08 0.34
C ARG A 138 -12.38 -0.54 1.00
N LYS A 139 -12.97 -1.27 1.95
CA LYS A 139 -14.17 -0.84 2.70
C LYS A 139 -13.93 0.47 3.44
N PHE A 140 -12.88 0.56 4.25
CA PHE A 140 -12.49 1.80 4.94
C PHE A 140 -12.16 2.96 3.99
N LYS A 141 -11.60 2.67 2.82
CA LYS A 141 -11.35 3.71 1.81
C LYS A 141 -12.65 4.23 1.19
N ALA A 142 -13.62 3.36 0.95
CA ALA A 142 -14.92 3.73 0.40
C ALA A 142 -15.72 4.59 1.40
N GLU A 143 -15.79 4.20 2.67
CA GLU A 143 -16.51 4.94 3.72
C GLU A 143 -15.90 6.32 4.00
N ARG A 144 -14.59 6.48 3.80
CA ARG A 144 -13.92 7.78 3.90
C ARG A 144 -14.02 8.64 2.65
N ALA A 145 -14.46 8.10 1.52
CA ALA A 145 -14.50 8.86 0.27
C ALA A 145 -15.42 10.10 0.36
N PRO A 146 -16.61 10.04 0.99
CA PRO A 146 -17.45 11.22 1.21
C PRO A 146 -16.80 12.30 2.10
N LEU A 147 -16.02 11.90 3.11
CA LEU A 147 -15.34 12.81 4.05
C LEU A 147 -14.26 13.69 3.39
N VAL A 148 -13.87 13.39 2.15
CA VAL A 148 -12.86 14.18 1.41
C VAL A 148 -13.42 15.54 0.96
N HIS A 149 -14.74 15.73 0.98
CA HIS A 149 -15.39 17.01 0.67
C HIS A 149 -15.42 17.99 1.86
N ASP A 150 -15.02 17.55 3.05
CA ASP A 150 -14.83 18.43 4.21
C ASP A 150 -13.57 19.28 4.00
N ASP A 151 -13.72 20.61 4.10
CA ASP A 151 -12.64 21.57 3.85
C ASP A 151 -11.44 21.36 4.78
N GLU A 152 -11.66 20.85 5.99
CA GLU A 152 -10.59 20.59 6.95
C GLU A 152 -9.77 19.35 6.54
N VAL A 153 -10.44 18.30 6.09
CA VAL A 153 -9.81 17.08 5.54
C VAL A 153 -9.07 17.39 4.25
N ARG A 154 -9.62 18.28 3.40
CA ARG A 154 -8.97 18.76 2.19
C ARG A 154 -7.68 19.52 2.50
N LYS A 155 -7.72 20.49 3.42
CA LYS A 155 -6.52 21.24 3.87
C LYS A 155 -5.47 20.33 4.48
N SER A 156 -5.87 19.37 5.32
CA SER A 156 -4.95 18.40 5.92
C SER A 156 -4.33 17.46 4.87
N LYS A 157 -5.11 17.03 3.87
CA LYS A 157 -4.61 16.24 2.74
C LYS A 157 -3.72 17.06 1.79
N GLU A 158 -3.96 18.36 1.62
CA GLU A 158 -3.07 19.26 0.90
C GLU A 158 -1.74 19.46 1.65
N LYS A 159 -1.79 19.51 2.98
CA LYS A 159 -0.63 19.75 3.85
C LYS A 159 0.22 18.49 4.10
N PHE A 160 -0.42 17.33 4.26
CA PHE A 160 0.24 16.08 4.68
C PHE A 160 -0.01 14.90 3.72
N GLY A 161 -0.99 15.01 2.84
CA GLY A 161 -1.24 13.99 1.83
C GLY A 161 -0.22 14.05 0.70
N HIS A 162 0.05 12.91 0.07
CA HIS A 162 0.82 12.90 -1.17
C HIS A 162 0.07 13.69 -2.24
N LYS A 163 0.68 14.77 -2.71
CA LYS A 163 0.12 15.68 -3.72
C LYS A 163 -0.11 14.90 -5.02
N LYS A 164 -1.31 14.34 -5.21
CA LYS A 164 -1.76 13.95 -6.54
C LYS A 164 -2.03 15.24 -7.28
N VAL A 165 -1.13 15.60 -8.20
CA VAL A 165 -1.37 16.65 -9.19
C VAL A 165 -2.65 16.25 -9.93
N ARG A 166 -3.79 16.85 -9.57
CA ARG A 166 -5.01 16.78 -10.35
C ARG A 166 -4.81 17.77 -11.49
N LEU A 167 -4.70 17.25 -12.71
CA LEU A 167 -4.86 18.06 -13.91
C LEU A 167 -6.36 18.22 -14.14
N SER A 168 -6.88 19.40 -13.81
CA SER A 168 -8.17 19.89 -14.32
C SER A 168 -8.07 21.41 -14.47
N GLU A 169 -7.82 21.84 -15.72
CA GLU A 169 -8.55 22.88 -16.49
C GLU A 169 -9.45 23.83 -15.67
N GLN A 170 -9.41 25.18 -15.71
CA GLN A 170 -9.09 26.23 -16.70
C GLN A 170 -8.76 27.55 -15.95
N SER A 171 -7.66 28.26 -16.24
CA SER A 171 -7.52 29.53 -17.03
C SER A 171 -7.25 30.78 -16.13
N PRO A 172 -6.86 31.97 -16.66
CA PRO A 172 -5.47 32.33 -16.94
C PRO A 172 -5.02 33.65 -16.25
N ALA A 173 -3.80 33.74 -15.72
CA ALA A 173 -2.99 34.97 -15.72
C ALA A 173 -1.64 34.77 -15.01
N ALA A 174 -0.58 35.15 -15.75
CA ALA A 174 0.67 35.75 -15.31
C ALA A 174 1.58 35.04 -14.27
N CYS A 175 2.84 34.83 -14.71
CA CYS A 175 4.09 34.92 -13.93
C CYS A 175 4.28 33.88 -12.78
N ARG A 176 5.31 33.04 -12.72
CA ARG A 176 6.71 33.16 -13.12
C ARG A 176 7.31 31.77 -13.34
N ARG A 177 8.19 31.68 -14.34
CA ARG A 177 9.09 30.56 -14.58
C ARG A 177 10.05 30.45 -13.39
N SER A 178 9.96 29.38 -12.62
CA SER A 178 11.04 28.93 -11.75
C SER A 178 11.30 27.47 -12.07
N GLU A 179 12.51 27.25 -12.54
CA GLU A 179 13.13 25.96 -12.82
C GLU A 179 13.19 25.11 -11.54
N SER A 180 13.39 23.81 -11.73
CA SER A 180 13.46 22.74 -10.71
C SER A 180 12.14 22.07 -10.36
N GLY A 181 11.70 21.20 -11.27
CA GLY A 181 10.69 20.18 -10.99
C GLY A 181 11.21 18.81 -11.41
N ALA A 182 12.07 18.21 -10.59
CA ALA A 182 12.32 16.78 -10.67
C ALA A 182 10.98 16.08 -10.40
N ILE A 183 10.35 15.60 -11.48
CA ILE A 183 9.13 14.80 -11.42
C ILE A 183 9.52 13.51 -10.71
N ALA A 184 9.24 13.44 -9.40
CA ALA A 184 9.34 12.22 -8.64
C ALA A 184 8.26 11.26 -9.16
N VAL A 185 8.67 10.36 -10.04
CA VAL A 185 7.88 9.23 -10.53
C VAL A 185 7.69 8.27 -9.36
N ILE A 186 6.57 8.42 -8.65
CA ILE A 186 6.17 7.45 -7.62
C ILE A 186 5.59 6.24 -8.34
N GLY A 187 6.29 5.10 -8.27
CA GLY A 187 5.66 3.79 -8.36
C GLY A 187 6.35 2.72 -9.20
N GLU A 188 7.39 3.04 -9.97
CA GLU A 188 8.19 2.02 -10.66
C GLU A 188 9.59 2.02 -10.05
N ASP A 189 9.98 0.90 -9.44
CA ASP A 189 11.39 0.65 -9.14
C ASP A 189 12.17 0.58 -10.47
N ALA A 190 13.48 0.83 -10.43
CA ALA A 190 14.32 0.79 -11.65
C ALA A 190 14.15 -0.55 -12.41
N SER A 191 13.86 -1.63 -11.68
CA SER A 191 13.56 -2.97 -12.21
C SER A 191 12.23 -3.06 -12.98
N SER A 192 11.16 -2.40 -12.54
CA SER A 192 9.85 -2.38 -13.23
C SER A 192 9.92 -1.63 -14.56
N VAL A 193 10.69 -0.55 -14.62
CA VAL A 193 10.90 0.22 -15.87
C VAL A 193 11.62 -0.64 -16.90
N GLU A 194 12.64 -1.37 -16.48
CA GLU A 194 13.38 -2.31 -17.34
C GLU A 194 12.44 -3.39 -17.89
N GLY A 195 11.50 -3.87 -17.09
CA GLY A 195 10.43 -4.78 -17.55
C GLY A 195 9.55 -4.18 -18.65
N HIS A 196 9.22 -2.89 -18.57
CA HIS A 196 8.48 -2.19 -19.62
C HIS A 196 9.33 -1.96 -20.88
N VAL A 197 10.61 -1.63 -20.73
CA VAL A 197 11.58 -1.52 -21.83
C VAL A 197 11.75 -2.84 -22.56
N ASN A 198 11.89 -3.96 -21.82
CA ASN A 198 11.98 -5.28 -22.41
C ASN A 198 10.68 -5.67 -23.15
N ALA A 199 9.51 -5.36 -22.58
CA ALA A 199 8.24 -5.57 -23.26
C ALA A 199 8.14 -4.79 -24.59
N LEU A 200 8.72 -3.58 -24.67
CA LEU A 200 8.83 -2.84 -25.93
C LEU A 200 9.77 -3.55 -26.91
N HIS A 201 10.92 -4.05 -26.49
CA HIS A 201 11.80 -4.81 -27.38
C HIS A 201 11.14 -6.08 -27.93
N ILE A 202 10.42 -6.82 -27.08
CA ILE A 202 9.67 -8.02 -27.48
C ILE A 202 8.55 -7.67 -28.48
N GLN A 203 7.89 -6.53 -28.33
CA GLN A 203 6.89 -6.09 -29.31
C GLN A 203 7.55 -5.66 -30.62
N TYR A 204 8.72 -5.02 -30.56
CA TYR A 204 9.44 -4.52 -31.73
C TYR A 204 10.00 -5.65 -32.60
N SER A 205 10.33 -6.81 -32.01
CA SER A 205 10.79 -7.99 -32.74
C SER A 205 9.67 -8.76 -33.45
N LYS A 206 8.39 -8.43 -33.22
CA LYS A 206 7.25 -9.11 -33.86
C LYS A 206 6.94 -8.50 -35.21
N VAL A 207 6.58 -9.37 -36.16
CA VAL A 207 6.10 -8.97 -37.51
C VAL A 207 4.84 -8.09 -37.43
N ARG A 208 3.99 -8.31 -36.42
CA ARG A 208 2.83 -7.47 -36.12
C ARG A 208 2.83 -7.09 -34.64
N PRO A 209 3.30 -5.89 -34.27
CA PRO A 209 3.30 -5.43 -32.89
C PRO A 209 1.88 -5.13 -32.41
N ASP A 210 1.62 -5.43 -31.14
CA ASP A 210 0.38 -5.04 -30.47
C ASP A 210 0.43 -3.55 -30.10
N THR A 211 -0.33 -2.73 -30.83
CA THR A 211 -0.33 -1.27 -30.69
C THR A 211 -0.85 -0.79 -29.34
N LEU A 212 -1.78 -1.52 -28.70
CA LEU A 212 -2.31 -1.16 -27.39
C LEU A 212 -1.27 -1.39 -26.29
N VAL A 213 -0.55 -2.52 -26.38
CA VAL A 213 0.54 -2.83 -25.47
C VAL A 213 1.69 -1.84 -25.65
N VAL A 214 2.05 -1.52 -26.89
CA VAL A 214 3.09 -0.51 -27.17
C VAL A 214 2.70 0.84 -26.56
N LYS A 215 1.47 1.31 -26.77
CA LYS A 215 1.00 2.59 -26.21
C LYS A 215 1.07 2.63 -24.69
N ASP A 216 0.56 1.59 -24.00
CA ASP A 216 0.61 1.53 -22.53
C ASP A 216 2.07 1.50 -22.01
N ARG A 217 2.95 0.69 -22.62
CA ARG A 217 4.35 0.60 -22.19
C ARG A 217 5.15 1.87 -22.49
N MET A 218 4.86 2.54 -23.61
CA MET A 218 5.43 3.86 -23.91
C MET A 218 4.97 4.90 -22.89
N GLN A 219 3.68 4.90 -22.50
CA GLN A 219 3.16 5.82 -21.50
C GLN A 219 3.80 5.61 -20.11
N ARG A 220 3.97 4.36 -19.67
CA ARG A 220 4.60 4.03 -18.38
C ARG A 220 6.06 4.48 -18.31
N THR A 221 6.79 4.29 -19.40
CA THR A 221 8.21 4.67 -19.48
C THR A 221 8.45 6.15 -19.74
N PHE A 222 7.42 6.95 -20.04
CA PHE A 222 7.55 8.36 -20.45
C PHE A 222 8.34 9.22 -19.45
N ALA A 223 8.03 9.12 -18.16
CA ALA A 223 8.68 9.97 -17.17
C ALA A 223 10.15 9.59 -16.93
N TRP A 224 10.48 8.30 -17.07
CA TRP A 224 11.86 7.80 -17.04
C TRP A 224 12.65 8.21 -18.29
N ARG A 225 12.07 8.04 -19.49
CA ARG A 225 12.63 8.53 -20.75
C ARG A 225 13.01 10.00 -20.68
N ARG A 226 12.10 10.85 -20.19
CA ARG A 226 12.33 12.29 -20.05
C ARG A 226 13.44 12.62 -19.04
N ARG A 227 13.60 11.79 -18.00
CA ARG A 227 14.70 11.92 -17.05
C ARG A 227 16.04 11.55 -17.70
N GLU A 228 16.11 10.43 -18.41
CA GLU A 228 17.34 10.00 -19.11
C GLU A 228 17.80 11.02 -20.17
N ILE A 229 16.86 11.63 -20.90
CA ILE A 229 17.14 12.74 -21.81
C ILE A 229 17.76 13.94 -21.08
N ARG A 230 17.18 14.32 -19.93
CA ARG A 230 17.67 15.44 -19.12
C ARG A 230 19.05 15.15 -18.51
N ASP A 231 19.28 13.90 -18.15
CA ASP A 231 20.54 13.42 -17.56
C ASP A 231 21.63 13.23 -18.65
N GLY A 232 21.34 13.58 -19.91
CA GLY A 232 22.34 13.71 -20.99
C GLY A 232 22.52 12.46 -21.86
N MET A 233 21.57 11.51 -21.85
CA MET A 233 21.63 10.35 -22.74
C MET A 233 21.58 10.77 -24.21
N THR A 234 22.42 10.16 -25.06
CA THR A 234 22.46 10.49 -26.49
C THR A 234 21.17 10.08 -27.19
N VAL A 235 20.82 10.78 -28.27
CA VAL A 235 19.63 10.46 -29.07
C VAL A 235 19.69 9.03 -29.61
N GLU A 236 20.87 8.56 -29.99
CA GLU A 236 21.11 7.21 -30.49
C GLU A 236 20.80 6.15 -29.42
N ASP A 237 21.27 6.36 -28.19
CA ASP A 237 21.03 5.45 -27.07
C ASP A 237 19.55 5.42 -26.66
N ILE A 238 18.87 6.57 -26.66
CA ILE A 238 17.44 6.66 -26.37
C ILE A 238 16.63 5.90 -27.43
N LEU A 239 16.96 6.08 -28.71
CA LEU A 239 16.28 5.38 -29.80
C LEU A 239 16.60 3.89 -29.83
N LYS A 240 17.75 3.47 -29.32
CA LYS A 240 18.10 2.05 -29.13
C LYS A 240 17.30 1.45 -27.98
N LYS A 241 17.17 2.16 -26.86
CA LYS A 241 16.42 1.70 -25.68
C LYS A 241 14.90 1.74 -25.87
N TYR A 242 14.39 2.65 -26.70
CA TYR A 242 12.97 2.82 -26.98
C TYR A 242 12.70 2.80 -28.49
N PRO A 243 12.74 1.61 -29.13
CA PRO A 243 12.76 1.49 -30.59
C PRO A 243 11.47 2.01 -31.26
N PHE A 244 10.34 1.98 -30.55
CA PHE A 244 9.07 2.52 -31.05
C PHE A 244 9.02 4.04 -31.17
N LEU A 245 10.02 4.78 -30.68
CA LEU A 245 10.15 6.22 -30.94
C LEU A 245 10.41 6.54 -32.42
N LYS A 246 10.95 5.59 -33.20
CA LYS A 246 11.18 5.75 -34.64
C LYS A 246 9.91 5.56 -35.48
N THR A 247 8.82 5.08 -34.87
CA THR A 247 7.60 4.66 -35.55
C THR A 247 6.39 5.46 -35.06
N PRO A 248 5.41 5.78 -35.94
CA PRO A 248 4.20 6.52 -35.54
C PRO A 248 3.40 5.85 -34.43
N SER A 249 3.52 4.53 -34.28
CA SER A 249 2.85 3.72 -33.25
C SER A 249 3.35 3.95 -31.83
N GLY A 250 4.53 4.55 -31.63
CA GLY A 250 5.08 4.87 -30.30
C GLY A 250 4.85 6.31 -29.85
N VAL A 251 4.36 7.18 -30.74
CA VAL A 251 4.14 8.60 -30.45
C VAL A 251 2.76 8.74 -29.84
N SER A 252 2.69 8.78 -28.51
CA SER A 252 1.41 8.82 -27.82
C SER A 252 0.83 10.24 -27.70
N ASP A 253 1.63 11.30 -27.94
CA ASP A 253 1.19 12.69 -28.01
C ASP A 253 2.16 13.58 -28.83
N ILE A 254 1.63 14.67 -29.39
CA ILE A 254 2.32 15.68 -30.22
C ILE A 254 3.52 16.35 -29.48
N THR A 255 3.60 16.19 -28.16
CA THR A 255 4.66 16.68 -27.27
C THR A 255 5.94 15.83 -27.30
N ASP A 256 5.85 14.53 -27.63
CA ASP A 256 7.02 13.65 -27.78
C ASP A 256 7.87 14.04 -29.00
N PHE A 257 7.20 14.34 -30.13
CA PHE A 257 7.88 14.76 -31.36
C PHE A 257 8.61 16.11 -31.20
N LYS A 258 8.00 17.07 -30.48
CA LYS A 258 8.62 18.38 -30.22
C LYS A 258 9.82 18.29 -29.27
N SER A 259 9.80 17.36 -28.31
CA SER A 259 10.92 17.17 -27.38
C SER A 259 12.13 16.51 -28.06
N VAL A 260 11.89 15.63 -29.03
CA VAL A 260 12.95 15.01 -29.85
C VAL A 260 13.44 15.97 -30.95
N LEU A 261 12.59 16.80 -31.53
CA LEU A 261 12.97 17.79 -32.54
C LEU A 261 13.67 19.03 -31.95
N SER A 262 13.50 19.32 -30.66
CA SER A 262 14.21 20.42 -29.98
C SER A 262 15.67 20.09 -29.62
N LEU A 263 16.17 18.91 -30.02
CA LEU A 263 17.55 18.45 -29.88
C LEU A 263 18.33 18.50 -31.22
N LYS A 264 17.78 19.13 -32.26
CA LYS A 264 18.52 19.50 -33.48
C LYS A 264 19.03 20.93 -33.41
#